data_AF-A0A2R6DIY2-F1
#
_entry.id   AF-A0A2R6DIY2-F1
#
_cell.length_a   1.000
_cell.length_b   1.000
_cell.length_c   1.000
_cell.angle_alpha   90.00
_cell.angle_beta   90.00
_cell.angle_gamma   90.00
#
_symmetry.space_group_name_H-M   'P 1'
#
loop_
_entity.id
_entity.type
_entity.pdbx_description
1 polymer ?
#
loop_
_entity_poly.entity_id
_entity_poly.type
_entity_poly.pdbx_seq_one_letter_code
_entity_poly.pdbx_strand_id
1 'polypeptide(L)'
;MPIVDRCRRKDLRPPPFALRTPNGTTATGDSGGATARRLQGRFPSATSFTVGILICTMRRRTVLVASLTTSFLPAVLSATARAHGVGGSRFDAPVPLSFLFAGAAATVALTALLLGLTSDPVRHERGVSNPIGASASETNTPGTSTSGANAPTATDGRARPATAGTGIGPRNAGRVVATLSPAMARGVRFGARLAFLVCFVAAVGAGLFGTQADAESLATAFVWPVWIKGVGLYAIAFGSPWAVLAPWRTLYDALRQLEGAEVALFEYPERLGRWPALAGFVVLVGVLENLTIVPRSPRMTAAVVAGYGALMLGGSVLFGRAWLREADAFAVLYGLLGRVAPIRPVRTDPGGYRLALRAPWRGCTRPVADVAVVAVTVAAVYTVSFDGFTSTIEFQRLLSGARNALGAGGVASVSLYFAGLLGFVCAFVVVARAMESVASTQVPGGWRTIALAFAPTVLPIAAAYELAHNYPFVLSNLGLFVAQVGTAITRTAIDPIAQLEWLSVGAFWYSQVLLIVCGHVIAVVAAHRVALAAGETARDARRLHAPLVALMIGYTVLSLWIVSRPVVAG
;
A
#
# COMPACT_ATOMS: atom_id res chain seq x y z
N MET A 1 21.78 57.87 51.72
CA MET A 1 22.83 58.84 52.10
C MET A 1 24.17 58.15 51.93
N PRO A 2 25.16 58.70 51.19
CA PRO A 2 25.06 59.69 50.10
C PRO A 2 25.96 59.37 48.86
N ILE A 3 25.96 60.25 47.84
CA ILE A 3 27.05 60.51 46.85
C ILE A 3 27.31 59.46 45.71
N VAL A 4 27.67 59.79 44.45
CA VAL A 4 27.34 60.93 43.53
C VAL A 4 27.86 60.64 42.08
N ASP A 5 27.24 61.25 41.03
CA ASP A 5 27.75 61.41 39.63
C ASP A 5 28.07 60.15 38.73
N ARG A 6 28.13 60.20 37.39
CA ARG A 6 27.91 61.29 36.38
C ARG A 6 27.30 60.77 35.04
N CYS A 7 26.87 61.70 34.19
CA CYS A 7 26.19 61.53 32.89
C CYS A 7 27.02 60.93 31.72
N ARG A 8 26.35 60.25 30.78
CA ARG A 8 26.07 60.80 29.42
C ARG A 8 25.07 59.96 28.59
N ARG A 9 24.24 60.64 27.78
CA ARG A 9 23.47 60.04 26.67
C ARG A 9 24.32 59.95 25.39
N LYS A 10 24.00 59.00 24.53
CA LYS A 10 24.05 59.16 23.06
C LYS A 10 22.97 58.31 22.40
N ASP A 11 22.06 58.95 21.68
CA ASP A 11 21.07 58.30 20.82
C ASP A 11 21.72 57.78 19.53
N LEU A 12 21.17 56.70 18.95
CA LEU A 12 21.32 56.34 17.54
C LEU A 12 20.24 55.31 17.13
N ARG A 13 19.39 55.65 16.17
CA ARG A 13 18.46 54.71 15.50
C ARG A 13 18.98 54.36 14.11
N PRO A 14 18.98 53.10 13.66
CA PRO A 14 19.20 52.75 12.26
C PRO A 14 17.93 52.97 11.40
N PRO A 15 18.06 53.33 10.11
CA PRO A 15 16.94 53.60 9.20
C PRO A 15 16.50 52.38 8.36
N PRO A 16 15.33 52.42 7.69
CA PRO A 16 14.91 51.39 6.74
C PRO A 16 15.63 51.52 5.39
N PHE A 17 15.84 50.39 4.71
CA PHE A 17 16.39 50.33 3.35
C PHE A 17 15.29 50.03 2.31
N ALA A 18 15.36 50.71 1.16
CA ALA A 18 14.51 50.48 -0.01
C ALA A 18 15.36 50.11 -1.24
N LEU A 19 14.75 49.41 -2.20
CA LEU A 19 15.43 48.87 -3.38
C LEU A 19 15.69 49.93 -4.47
N ARG A 20 16.74 49.72 -5.26
CA ARG A 20 17.24 50.66 -6.28
C ARG A 20 17.55 49.93 -7.60
N THR A 21 16.93 50.37 -8.69
CA THR A 21 17.28 50.01 -10.09
C THR A 21 17.21 51.30 -10.95
N PRO A 22 17.61 51.34 -12.23
CA PRO A 22 18.90 51.97 -12.53
C PRO A 22 18.83 53.09 -13.59
N ASN A 23 19.98 53.77 -13.77
CA ASN A 23 20.42 54.56 -14.93
C ASN A 23 19.42 55.55 -15.57
N GLY A 24 19.73 56.84 -15.44
CA GLY A 24 19.21 57.89 -16.31
C GLY A 24 20.33 58.78 -16.83
N THR A 25 20.18 59.26 -18.07
CA THR A 25 21.01 60.33 -18.64
C THR A 25 20.17 61.21 -19.55
N THR A 26 20.06 62.49 -19.16
CA THR A 26 20.04 63.68 -20.03
C THR A 26 19.38 63.63 -21.41
N ALA A 27 18.29 64.39 -21.57
CA ALA A 27 18.30 65.60 -22.41
C ALA A 27 17.08 66.50 -22.14
N THR A 28 17.21 67.79 -22.39
CA THR A 28 16.13 68.80 -22.37
C THR A 28 15.97 69.38 -23.77
N GLY A 29 14.73 69.61 -24.25
CA GLY A 29 14.54 70.45 -25.43
C GLY A 29 13.26 70.21 -26.26
N ASP A 30 12.33 71.15 -26.11
CA ASP A 30 11.72 71.92 -27.21
C ASP A 30 10.55 71.38 -28.09
N SER A 31 9.79 72.37 -28.56
CA SER A 31 8.86 72.52 -29.70
C SER A 31 8.13 71.31 -30.34
N GLY A 32 6.79 71.36 -30.20
CA GLY A 32 5.93 71.70 -31.36
C GLY A 32 5.25 70.59 -32.18
N GLY A 33 4.28 71.03 -33.01
CA GLY A 33 3.92 70.38 -34.27
C GLY A 33 2.98 69.16 -34.23
N ALA A 34 1.70 69.37 -34.51
CA ALA A 34 0.78 68.26 -34.80
C ALA A 34 1.05 67.62 -36.17
N THR A 35 0.85 66.30 -36.28
CA THR A 35 0.23 65.68 -37.47
C THR A 35 -0.31 64.30 -37.17
N ALA A 36 -1.34 63.87 -37.89
CA ALA A 36 -2.06 62.63 -37.63
C ALA A 36 -1.63 61.49 -38.56
N ARG A 37 -1.57 60.25 -38.02
CA ARG A 37 -1.85 59.05 -38.81
C ARG A 37 -2.45 57.96 -37.92
N ARG A 38 -3.67 57.52 -38.27
CA ARG A 38 -4.31 56.33 -37.67
C ARG A 38 -3.68 55.07 -38.24
N LEU A 39 -3.68 53.98 -37.47
CA LEU A 39 -4.01 52.63 -37.94
C LEU A 39 -4.38 51.74 -36.74
N GLN A 40 -5.35 50.84 -36.91
CA GLN A 40 -5.83 49.96 -35.83
C GLN A 40 -4.80 48.89 -35.45
N GLY A 41 -4.60 48.69 -34.14
CA GLY A 41 -3.88 47.54 -33.56
C GLY A 41 -4.64 47.03 -32.32
N ARG A 42 -5.21 45.82 -32.39
CA ARG A 42 -6.18 45.31 -31.41
C ARG A 42 -5.51 44.39 -30.38
N PHE A 43 -5.23 44.90 -29.17
CA PHE A 43 -4.74 44.09 -28.05
C PHE A 43 -5.82 43.09 -27.56
N PRO A 44 -5.51 41.78 -27.47
CA PRO A 44 -6.22 40.84 -26.60
C PRO A 44 -5.57 40.82 -25.20
N SER A 45 -6.39 40.62 -24.16
CA SER A 45 -5.92 40.62 -22.76
C SER A 45 -5.18 39.33 -22.38
N ALA A 46 -4.21 39.46 -21.45
CA ALA A 46 -3.30 38.38 -21.04
C ALA A 46 -3.94 37.26 -20.17
N THR A 47 -5.27 37.17 -20.12
CA THR A 47 -6.02 36.28 -19.22
C THR A 47 -6.32 34.90 -19.81
N SER A 48 -6.34 34.75 -21.14
CA SER A 48 -6.78 33.52 -21.81
C SER A 48 -5.73 32.39 -21.85
N PHE A 49 -4.44 32.73 -21.81
CA PHE A 49 -3.35 31.75 -22.06
C PHE A 49 -3.18 30.74 -20.91
N THR A 50 -3.23 31.22 -19.66
CA THR A 50 -3.07 30.39 -18.46
C THR A 50 -4.21 29.39 -18.27
N VAL A 51 -5.45 29.79 -18.64
CA VAL A 51 -6.64 28.94 -18.57
C VAL A 51 -6.58 27.84 -19.64
N GLY A 52 -6.17 28.18 -20.87
CA GLY A 52 -6.06 27.21 -21.97
C GLY A 52 -5.11 26.03 -21.66
N ILE A 53 -3.95 26.30 -21.07
CA ILE A 53 -2.95 25.27 -20.73
C ILE A 53 -3.46 24.36 -19.60
N LEU A 54 -4.13 24.91 -18.58
CA LEU A 54 -4.70 24.13 -17.48
C LEU A 54 -5.86 23.24 -17.94
N ILE A 55 -6.74 23.76 -18.81
CA ILE A 55 -7.83 22.97 -19.40
C ILE A 55 -7.28 21.88 -20.33
N CYS A 56 -6.29 22.18 -21.18
CA CYS A 56 -5.71 21.20 -22.10
C CYS A 56 -5.03 20.03 -21.36
N THR A 57 -4.29 20.31 -20.28
CA THR A 57 -3.63 19.28 -19.47
C THR A 57 -4.61 18.45 -18.64
N MET A 58 -5.73 19.01 -18.15
CA MET A 58 -6.81 18.22 -17.55
C MET A 58 -7.53 17.37 -18.61
N ARG A 59 -7.91 17.94 -19.75
CA ARG A 59 -8.69 17.24 -20.79
C ARG A 59 -7.96 16.00 -21.31
N ARG A 60 -6.63 16.04 -21.49
CA ARG A 60 -5.84 14.84 -21.85
C ARG A 60 -5.91 13.72 -20.81
N ARG A 61 -5.91 14.01 -19.51
CA ARG A 61 -6.03 12.98 -18.46
C ARG A 61 -7.43 12.36 -18.42
N THR A 62 -8.48 13.17 -18.51
CA THR A 62 -9.85 12.67 -18.48
C THR A 62 -10.18 11.86 -19.73
N VAL A 63 -9.75 12.32 -20.92
CA VAL A 63 -9.98 11.59 -22.18
C VAL A 63 -9.27 10.24 -22.20
N LEU A 64 -8.02 10.12 -21.74
CA LEU A 64 -7.29 8.85 -21.81
C LEU A 64 -7.90 7.78 -20.88
N VAL A 65 -8.43 8.17 -19.71
CA VAL A 65 -9.22 7.28 -18.85
C VAL A 65 -10.58 6.95 -19.50
N ALA A 66 -11.27 7.95 -20.04
CA ALA A 66 -12.57 7.76 -20.69
C ALA A 66 -12.50 6.80 -21.89
N SER A 67 -11.49 6.93 -22.74
CA SER A 67 -11.26 6.06 -23.90
C SER A 67 -11.06 4.59 -23.50
N LEU A 68 -10.30 4.33 -22.44
CA LEU A 68 -10.14 2.98 -21.89
C LEU A 68 -11.46 2.41 -21.38
N THR A 69 -12.31 3.21 -20.72
CA THR A 69 -13.65 2.75 -20.30
C THR A 69 -14.62 2.57 -21.47
N THR A 70 -14.59 3.41 -22.51
CA THR A 70 -15.53 3.29 -23.64
C THR A 70 -15.24 2.09 -24.55
N SER A 71 -14.00 1.60 -24.64
CA SER A 71 -13.68 0.37 -25.39
C SER A 71 -14.19 -0.91 -24.71
N PHE A 72 -14.46 -0.90 -23.39
CA PHE A 72 -15.04 -2.04 -22.68
C PHE A 72 -16.58 -2.01 -22.64
N LEU A 73 -17.21 -0.85 -22.85
CA LEU A 73 -18.64 -0.66 -22.65
C LEU A 73 -19.57 -1.50 -23.57
N PRO A 74 -19.25 -1.76 -24.86
CA PRO A 74 -20.16 -2.51 -25.74
C PRO A 74 -20.38 -3.98 -25.36
N ALA A 75 -19.48 -4.60 -24.59
CA ALA A 75 -19.49 -6.05 -24.32
C ALA A 75 -20.38 -6.47 -23.13
N VAL A 76 -21.00 -5.52 -22.42
CA VAL A 76 -21.70 -5.77 -21.15
C VAL A 76 -23.19 -6.11 -21.34
N LEU A 77 -23.75 -5.93 -22.54
CA LEU A 77 -25.20 -5.96 -22.81
C LEU A 77 -25.75 -7.27 -23.41
N SER A 78 -24.95 -8.34 -23.46
CA SER A 78 -25.34 -9.62 -24.06
C SER A 78 -25.32 -10.79 -23.08
N ALA A 79 -26.35 -11.64 -23.14
CA ALA A 79 -26.55 -12.90 -22.41
C ALA A 79 -26.68 -12.83 -20.87
N THR A 80 -27.93 -12.86 -20.40
CA THR A 80 -28.29 -13.13 -18.99
C THR A 80 -28.20 -14.62 -18.65
N ALA A 81 -26.99 -15.14 -18.49
CA ALA A 81 -26.77 -16.46 -17.88
C ALA A 81 -26.58 -16.32 -16.36
N ARG A 82 -27.45 -16.97 -15.57
CA ARG A 82 -27.36 -16.98 -14.10
C ARG A 82 -26.24 -17.91 -13.64
N ALA A 83 -25.42 -17.46 -12.69
CA ALA A 83 -24.36 -18.28 -12.11
C ALA A 83 -24.93 -19.22 -11.04
N HIS A 84 -25.16 -20.49 -11.39
CA HIS A 84 -25.31 -21.59 -10.44
C HIS A 84 -24.00 -22.37 -10.35
N GLY A 85 -23.54 -22.66 -9.14
CA GLY A 85 -22.41 -23.56 -8.85
C GLY A 85 -21.10 -23.25 -9.59
N VAL A 86 -20.22 -22.42 -9.00
CA VAL A 86 -18.84 -22.21 -9.52
C VAL A 86 -17.96 -23.43 -9.19
N GLY A 87 -18.21 -24.53 -9.90
CA GLY A 87 -17.48 -25.80 -9.79
C GLY A 87 -17.24 -26.50 -11.14
N GLY A 88 -17.51 -25.82 -12.26
CA GLY A 88 -17.26 -26.30 -13.62
C GLY A 88 -15.98 -25.74 -14.23
N SER A 89 -15.40 -26.45 -15.21
CA SER A 89 -14.19 -26.06 -15.94
C SER A 89 -14.33 -24.68 -16.61
N ARG A 90 -13.30 -23.83 -16.46
CA ARG A 90 -13.43 -22.39 -16.73
C ARG A 90 -13.34 -22.03 -18.22
N PHE A 91 -14.51 -21.83 -18.82
CA PHE A 91 -14.89 -20.91 -19.91
C PHE A 91 -13.93 -20.65 -21.08
N ASP A 92 -14.46 -20.78 -22.31
CA ASP A 92 -13.97 -20.03 -23.47
C ASP A 92 -13.88 -18.54 -23.15
N ALA A 93 -12.71 -17.95 -23.39
CA ALA A 93 -12.54 -16.51 -23.27
C ALA A 93 -13.29 -15.79 -24.41
N PRO A 94 -14.07 -14.72 -24.15
CA PRO A 94 -14.83 -14.01 -25.19
C PRO A 94 -13.94 -13.25 -26.20
N VAL A 95 -12.62 -13.30 -26.02
CA VAL A 95 -11.59 -12.74 -26.90
C VAL A 95 -10.43 -13.74 -26.95
N PRO A 96 -9.84 -14.05 -28.13
CA PRO A 96 -8.72 -14.98 -28.21
C PRO A 96 -7.52 -14.54 -27.34
N LEU A 97 -6.92 -15.51 -26.64
CA LEU A 97 -5.91 -15.26 -25.60
C LEU A 97 -4.69 -14.46 -26.10
N SER A 98 -4.30 -14.63 -27.36
CA SER A 98 -3.23 -13.86 -27.99
C SER A 98 -3.50 -12.35 -27.99
N PHE A 99 -4.73 -11.92 -28.31
CA PHE A 99 -5.13 -10.51 -28.24
C PHE A 99 -5.22 -10.00 -26.80
N LEU A 100 -5.66 -10.84 -25.86
CA LEU A 100 -5.69 -10.48 -24.43
C LEU A 100 -4.27 -10.19 -23.90
N PHE A 101 -3.32 -11.10 -24.13
CA PHE A 101 -1.94 -10.93 -23.67
C PHE A 101 -1.26 -9.74 -24.34
N ALA A 102 -1.40 -9.62 -25.67
CA ALA A 102 -0.83 -8.51 -26.44
C ALA A 102 -1.42 -7.16 -26.00
N GLY A 103 -2.74 -7.06 -25.84
CA GLY A 103 -3.43 -5.83 -25.43
C GLY A 103 -3.06 -5.38 -24.01
N ALA A 104 -2.94 -6.31 -23.07
CA ALA A 104 -2.52 -6.00 -21.70
C ALA A 104 -1.05 -5.59 -21.63
N ALA A 105 -0.15 -6.35 -22.26
CA ALA A 105 1.28 -6.02 -22.33
C ALA A 105 1.51 -4.66 -23.02
N ALA A 106 0.80 -4.40 -24.12
CA ALA A 106 0.84 -3.10 -24.80
C ALA A 106 0.29 -1.97 -23.93
N THR A 107 -0.76 -2.20 -23.14
CA THR A 107 -1.31 -1.19 -22.22
C THR A 107 -0.29 -0.79 -21.14
N VAL A 108 0.41 -1.77 -20.55
CA VAL A 108 1.47 -1.53 -19.54
C VAL A 108 2.67 -0.83 -20.17
N ALA A 109 3.14 -1.31 -21.33
CA ALA A 109 4.26 -0.72 -22.06
C ALA A 109 3.97 0.72 -22.55
N LEU A 110 2.81 0.96 -23.14
CA LEU A 110 2.37 2.28 -23.61
C LEU A 110 2.18 3.25 -22.44
N THR A 111 1.69 2.78 -21.29
CA THR A 111 1.62 3.59 -20.06
C THR A 111 3.02 4.04 -19.63
N ALA A 112 3.98 3.11 -19.56
CA ALA A 112 5.37 3.44 -19.21
C ALA A 112 6.01 4.42 -20.21
N LEU A 113 5.79 4.20 -21.52
CA LEU A 113 6.30 5.05 -22.59
C LEU A 113 5.70 6.46 -22.53
N LEU A 114 4.37 6.60 -22.42
CA LEU A 114 3.70 7.89 -22.33
C LEU A 114 4.11 8.67 -21.08
N LEU A 115 4.20 8.00 -19.93
CA LEU A 115 4.71 8.61 -18.70
C LEU A 115 6.15 9.07 -18.84
N GLY A 116 7.02 8.24 -19.44
CA GLY A 116 8.39 8.59 -19.78
C GLY A 116 8.48 9.84 -20.66
N LEU A 117 7.74 9.86 -21.77
CA LEU A 117 7.76 10.93 -22.77
C LEU A 117 7.18 12.26 -22.25
N THR A 118 6.18 12.22 -21.36
CA THR A 118 5.42 13.42 -20.94
C THR A 118 5.73 13.93 -19.53
N SER A 119 6.72 13.38 -18.84
CA SER A 119 7.12 13.83 -17.51
C SER A 119 8.49 14.48 -17.49
N ASP A 120 8.55 15.73 -17.07
CA ASP A 120 9.77 16.39 -16.63
C ASP A 120 10.19 15.90 -15.23
N PRO A 121 11.50 15.90 -14.91
CA PRO A 121 11.99 15.62 -13.56
C PRO A 121 11.49 16.70 -12.59
N VAL A 122 11.28 16.32 -11.33
CA VAL A 122 10.90 17.28 -10.29
C VAL A 122 12.13 18.10 -9.93
N ARG A 123 12.19 19.39 -10.33
CA ARG A 123 13.22 20.31 -9.82
C ARG A 123 13.20 20.26 -8.30
N HIS A 124 14.37 20.08 -7.67
CA HIS A 124 14.51 19.98 -6.21
C HIS A 124 14.27 21.34 -5.53
N GLU A 125 13.00 21.77 -5.46
CA GLU A 125 12.56 22.73 -4.46
C GLU A 125 12.76 22.13 -3.06
N ARG A 126 13.32 22.93 -2.15
CA ARG A 126 13.74 22.47 -0.81
C ARG A 126 12.55 21.94 -0.01
N GLY A 127 12.42 20.61 0.08
CA GLY A 127 11.36 19.93 0.83
C GLY A 127 10.95 18.55 0.30
N VAL A 128 11.30 18.18 -0.95
CA VAL A 128 11.06 16.82 -1.47
C VAL A 128 12.27 15.94 -1.22
N SER A 129 12.13 14.93 -0.37
CA SER A 129 13.18 13.94 -0.12
C SER A 129 13.42 13.04 -1.33
N ASN A 130 14.67 12.98 -1.80
CA ASN A 130 15.10 12.00 -2.80
C ASN A 130 14.99 10.58 -2.18
N PRO A 131 14.22 9.64 -2.76
CA PRO A 131 13.95 8.33 -2.16
C PRO A 131 15.18 7.41 -2.15
N ILE A 132 16.23 7.74 -2.92
CA ILE A 132 17.53 7.04 -2.90
C ILE A 132 18.53 7.79 -2.02
N GLY A 133 18.54 9.12 -2.05
CA GLY A 133 19.45 9.95 -1.24
C GLY A 133 19.11 10.00 0.27
N ALA A 134 17.83 9.82 0.65
CA ALA A 134 17.39 9.94 2.04
C ALA A 134 17.95 8.86 2.99
N SER A 135 18.54 7.78 2.46
CA SER A 135 19.17 6.73 3.27
C SER A 135 20.48 7.18 3.96
N ALA A 136 21.02 8.36 3.62
CA ALA A 136 22.38 8.76 3.98
C ALA A 136 22.51 9.57 5.29
N SER A 137 21.42 9.91 5.99
CA SER A 137 21.47 10.73 7.22
C SER A 137 21.23 9.98 8.53
N GLU A 138 21.11 8.65 8.50
CA GLU A 138 20.94 7.79 9.69
C GLU A 138 22.04 6.71 9.77
N THR A 139 23.30 7.13 9.68
CA THR A 139 24.45 6.32 10.10
C THR A 139 25.09 6.91 11.35
N ASN A 140 24.90 6.23 12.48
CA ASN A 140 25.51 6.58 13.76
C ASN A 140 27.04 6.58 13.66
N THR A 141 27.67 7.73 13.89
CA THR A 141 29.09 7.82 14.26
C THR A 141 29.23 7.81 15.78
N PRO A 142 30.00 6.87 16.37
CA PRO A 142 30.20 6.83 17.82
C PRO A 142 31.13 7.96 18.25
N GLY A 143 30.55 9.04 18.78
CA GLY A 143 31.30 10.16 19.37
C GLY A 143 32.01 9.74 20.65
N THR A 144 33.34 9.77 20.64
CA THR A 144 34.18 9.45 21.81
C THR A 144 33.94 10.41 22.99
N SER A 145 33.91 9.86 24.20
CA SER A 145 33.79 10.63 25.43
C SER A 145 35.08 11.36 25.81
N THR A 146 34.97 12.64 26.12
CA THR A 146 35.94 13.39 26.93
C THR A 146 35.21 14.21 27.99
N SER A 147 35.80 14.32 29.18
CA SER A 147 35.19 14.92 30.36
C SER A 147 35.28 16.45 30.36
N GLY A 148 34.28 17.13 30.94
CA GLY A 148 34.26 18.58 31.12
C GLY A 148 32.98 19.05 31.81
N ALA A 149 33.01 19.16 33.14
CA ALA A 149 31.83 19.53 33.93
C ALA A 149 31.68 21.06 34.08
N ASN A 150 30.43 21.56 34.01
CA ASN A 150 29.75 22.24 35.12
C ASN A 150 28.37 22.81 34.71
N ALA A 151 27.40 22.75 35.64
CA ALA A 151 26.14 23.50 35.59
C ALA A 151 26.26 24.78 36.46
N PRO A 152 25.32 25.75 36.36
CA PRO A 152 24.05 25.66 37.11
C PRO A 152 22.83 26.08 36.23
N THR A 153 21.54 25.77 36.46
CA THR A 153 20.60 26.13 37.57
C THR A 153 20.63 27.62 37.97
N ALA A 154 19.54 28.37 38.19
CA ALA A 154 18.09 28.25 37.91
C ALA A 154 17.51 29.71 37.87
N THR A 155 16.23 30.13 38.02
CA THR A 155 14.95 29.54 38.47
C THR A 155 13.76 30.45 38.05
N ASP A 156 12.59 29.87 37.71
CA ASP A 156 11.22 30.48 37.74
C ASP A 156 10.91 31.72 36.84
N GLY A 157 9.63 31.98 36.50
CA GLY A 157 9.23 33.07 35.60
C GLY A 157 7.80 33.04 35.00
N ARG A 158 6.76 32.80 35.82
CA ARG A 158 5.33 32.70 35.46
C ARG A 158 4.78 33.80 34.51
N ALA A 159 4.20 33.42 33.36
CA ALA A 159 3.44 34.31 32.45
C ALA A 159 2.19 33.65 31.81
N ARG A 160 1.24 34.45 31.30
CA ARG A 160 -0.11 34.04 30.80
C ARG A 160 -0.16 33.86 29.26
N PRO A 161 -1.22 33.21 28.69
CA PRO A 161 -1.16 32.64 27.34
C PRO A 161 -1.28 33.66 26.21
N ALA A 162 -0.50 33.45 25.14
CA ALA A 162 -0.56 34.22 23.90
C ALA A 162 -1.28 33.43 22.79
N THR A 163 -2.52 33.79 22.49
CA THR A 163 -3.29 33.25 21.34
C THR A 163 -3.01 34.05 20.07
N ALA A 164 -2.04 33.64 19.26
CA ALA A 164 -1.88 34.14 17.88
C ALA A 164 -1.19 33.10 16.97
N GLY A 165 -1.73 32.93 15.76
CA GLY A 165 -1.39 31.80 14.90
C GLY A 165 -0.04 31.88 14.15
N THR A 166 0.58 30.71 14.02
CA THR A 166 1.31 30.31 12.80
C THR A 166 0.72 28.99 12.30
N GLY A 167 -0.49 29.06 11.73
CA GLY A 167 -1.15 27.91 11.15
C GLY A 167 -0.44 27.45 9.87
N ILE A 168 0.39 26.41 9.96
CA ILE A 168 1.00 25.74 8.80
C ILE A 168 -0.11 25.05 8.01
N GLY A 169 -0.74 25.80 7.10
CA GLY A 169 -1.86 25.34 6.30
C GLY A 169 -1.48 24.12 5.44
N PRO A 170 -2.14 22.96 5.60
CA PRO A 170 -1.72 21.73 4.93
C PRO A 170 -2.10 21.75 3.44
N ARG A 171 -1.29 22.44 2.61
CA ARG A 171 -1.43 22.59 1.14
C ARG A 171 -1.30 21.27 0.34
N ASN A 172 -1.47 20.11 0.97
CA ASN A 172 -1.55 18.80 0.33
C ASN A 172 -2.58 17.86 1.00
N ALA A 173 -3.54 18.41 1.75
CA ALA A 173 -4.69 17.65 2.22
C ALA A 173 -5.48 17.09 1.01
N GLY A 174 -5.57 15.75 0.91
CA GLY A 174 -6.40 15.10 -0.09
C GLY A 174 -7.88 15.41 0.11
N ARG A 175 -8.69 15.35 -0.95
CA ARG A 175 -10.13 15.69 -0.90
C ARG A 175 -10.80 14.89 0.23
N VAL A 176 -11.27 15.60 1.25
CA VAL A 176 -11.96 14.98 2.39
C VAL A 176 -13.34 14.53 1.91
N VAL A 177 -13.68 13.27 2.19
CA VAL A 177 -14.96 12.65 1.84
C VAL A 177 -15.89 12.60 3.06
N ALA A 178 -15.34 12.31 4.25
CA ALA A 178 -16.10 12.22 5.49
C ALA A 178 -15.24 12.57 6.72
N THR A 179 -15.92 12.93 7.82
CA THR A 179 -15.34 13.21 9.14
C THR A 179 -16.04 12.38 10.20
N LEU A 180 -15.27 11.63 11.01
CA LEU A 180 -15.78 10.96 12.21
C LEU A 180 -15.38 11.78 13.45
N SER A 181 -16.37 12.12 14.28
CA SER A 181 -16.15 12.81 15.56
C SER A 181 -15.30 11.95 16.52
N PRO A 182 -14.56 12.53 17.48
CA PRO A 182 -13.76 11.76 18.42
C PRO A 182 -14.57 10.72 19.23
N ALA A 183 -15.84 11.03 19.54
CA ALA A 183 -16.74 10.11 20.23
C ALA A 183 -17.13 8.91 19.35
N MET A 184 -17.62 9.16 18.13
CA MET A 184 -17.97 8.10 17.17
C MET A 184 -16.74 7.27 16.79
N ALA A 185 -15.58 7.92 16.62
CA ALA A 185 -14.31 7.25 16.39
C ALA A 185 -13.86 6.36 17.56
N ARG A 186 -14.19 6.68 18.82
CA ARG A 186 -13.96 5.77 19.96
C ARG A 186 -14.94 4.60 19.93
N GLY A 187 -16.24 4.87 19.78
CA GLY A 187 -17.29 3.84 19.73
C GLY A 187 -17.05 2.80 18.63
N VAL A 188 -16.82 3.23 17.40
CA VAL A 188 -16.54 2.33 16.25
C VAL A 188 -15.29 1.48 16.49
N ARG A 189 -14.20 2.06 17.04
CA ARG A 189 -12.98 1.28 17.35
C ARG A 189 -13.20 0.28 18.48
N PHE A 190 -13.94 0.64 19.52
CA PHE A 190 -14.26 -0.26 20.63
C PHE A 190 -15.17 -1.41 20.16
N GLY A 191 -16.24 -1.10 19.43
CA GLY A 191 -17.16 -2.09 18.87
C GLY A 191 -16.46 -3.05 17.90
N ALA A 192 -15.64 -2.53 16.97
CA ALA A 192 -14.89 -3.39 16.04
C ALA A 192 -13.85 -4.28 16.76
N ARG A 193 -13.16 -3.74 17.77
CA ARG A 193 -12.20 -4.48 18.62
C ARG A 193 -12.88 -5.60 19.40
N LEU A 194 -14.03 -5.32 20.02
CA LEU A 194 -14.79 -6.30 20.79
C LEU A 194 -15.40 -7.37 19.88
N ALA A 195 -16.06 -6.97 18.79
CA ALA A 195 -16.66 -7.88 17.83
C ALA A 195 -15.61 -8.83 17.21
N PHE A 196 -14.45 -8.32 16.81
CA PHE A 196 -13.39 -9.16 16.24
C PHE A 196 -12.78 -10.12 17.28
N LEU A 197 -12.62 -9.70 18.54
CA LEU A 197 -12.20 -10.59 19.63
C LEU A 197 -13.25 -11.70 19.87
N VAL A 198 -14.54 -11.35 19.89
CA VAL A 198 -15.62 -12.33 20.04
C VAL A 198 -15.65 -13.32 18.88
N CYS A 199 -15.51 -12.85 17.63
CA CYS A 199 -15.42 -13.74 16.47
C CYS A 199 -14.18 -14.64 16.50
N PHE A 200 -13.03 -14.14 16.97
CA PHE A 200 -11.81 -14.95 17.18
C PHE A 200 -12.04 -16.07 18.22
N VAL A 201 -12.61 -15.75 19.38
CA VAL A 201 -12.90 -16.75 20.43
C VAL A 201 -13.97 -17.74 19.96
N ALA A 202 -15.01 -17.27 19.27
CA ALA A 202 -16.06 -18.10 18.70
C ALA A 202 -15.53 -19.03 17.59
N ALA A 203 -14.63 -18.57 16.73
CA ALA A 203 -14.00 -19.39 15.69
C ALA A 203 -13.09 -20.49 16.30
N VAL A 204 -12.32 -20.18 17.35
CA VAL A 204 -11.53 -21.20 18.06
C VAL A 204 -12.45 -22.21 18.76
N GLY A 205 -13.49 -21.76 19.46
CA GLY A 205 -14.46 -22.63 20.11
C GLY A 205 -15.23 -23.52 19.13
N ALA A 206 -15.77 -22.95 18.05
CA ALA A 206 -16.50 -23.67 17.01
C ALA A 206 -15.60 -24.67 16.26
N GLY A 207 -14.34 -24.32 15.99
CA GLY A 207 -13.42 -25.23 15.32
C GLY A 207 -13.00 -26.42 16.20
N LEU A 208 -12.85 -26.24 17.51
CA LEU A 208 -12.52 -27.32 18.44
C LEU A 208 -13.73 -28.22 18.78
N PHE A 209 -14.86 -27.61 19.14
CA PHE A 209 -16.01 -28.28 19.75
C PHE A 209 -17.28 -28.32 18.88
N GLY A 210 -17.35 -27.50 17.83
CA GLY A 210 -18.51 -27.40 16.93
C GLY A 210 -18.39 -28.30 15.69
N THR A 211 -19.28 -28.05 14.72
CA THR A 211 -19.40 -28.82 13.48
C THR A 211 -18.09 -28.86 12.69
N GLN A 212 -17.71 -30.08 12.27
CA GLN A 212 -16.47 -30.37 11.54
C GLN A 212 -16.66 -30.45 10.01
N ALA A 213 -17.90 -30.32 9.53
CA ALA A 213 -18.18 -30.06 8.12
C ALA A 213 -17.79 -28.61 7.78
N ASP A 214 -17.00 -28.45 6.72
CA ASP A 214 -16.39 -27.17 6.34
C ASP A 214 -17.44 -26.06 6.08
N ALA A 215 -18.40 -26.33 5.20
CA ALA A 215 -19.43 -25.36 4.79
C ALA A 215 -20.36 -24.88 5.92
N GLU A 216 -20.40 -25.59 7.05
CA GLU A 216 -21.22 -25.22 8.22
C GLU A 216 -20.42 -24.55 9.33
N SER A 217 -19.07 -24.53 9.23
CA SER A 217 -18.24 -24.14 10.35
C SER A 217 -17.92 -22.65 10.38
N LEU A 218 -18.38 -21.98 11.45
CA LEU A 218 -18.01 -20.60 11.77
C LEU A 218 -16.49 -20.38 11.79
N ALA A 219 -15.71 -21.43 12.10
CA ALA A 219 -14.25 -21.37 12.14
C ALA A 219 -13.64 -21.11 10.76
N THR A 220 -13.99 -21.94 9.76
CA THR A 220 -13.44 -21.80 8.40
C THR A 220 -14.08 -20.61 7.68
N ALA A 221 -15.39 -20.41 7.83
CA ALA A 221 -16.12 -19.26 7.27
C ALA A 221 -15.66 -17.88 7.78
N PHE A 222 -15.21 -17.78 9.04
CA PHE A 222 -14.63 -16.54 9.57
C PHE A 222 -13.16 -16.36 9.16
N VAL A 223 -12.31 -17.36 9.39
CA VAL A 223 -10.85 -17.17 9.42
C VAL A 223 -10.28 -16.88 8.03
N TRP A 224 -10.63 -17.68 7.02
CA TRP A 224 -10.02 -17.53 5.69
C TRP A 224 -10.72 -16.45 4.85
N PRO A 225 -12.06 -16.45 4.70
CA PRO A 225 -12.76 -15.46 3.88
C PRO A 225 -12.90 -14.11 4.57
N VAL A 226 -13.48 -14.04 5.77
CA VAL A 226 -13.84 -12.76 6.40
C VAL A 226 -12.62 -12.07 7.04
N TRP A 227 -11.75 -12.83 7.72
CA TRP A 227 -10.52 -12.31 8.30
C TRP A 227 -9.40 -12.23 7.26
N ILE A 228 -8.77 -13.34 6.86
CA ILE A 228 -7.50 -13.30 6.13
C ILE A 228 -7.64 -12.56 4.79
N LYS A 229 -8.55 -13.00 3.92
CA LYS A 229 -8.83 -12.29 2.66
C LYS A 229 -9.59 -10.98 2.90
N GLY A 230 -10.68 -10.99 3.66
CA GLY A 230 -11.58 -9.85 3.83
C GLY A 230 -10.94 -8.61 4.49
N VAL A 231 -10.10 -8.79 5.50
CA VAL A 231 -9.31 -7.69 6.10
C VAL A 231 -8.20 -7.24 5.14
N GLY A 232 -7.66 -8.14 4.32
CA GLY A 232 -6.77 -7.81 3.19
C GLY A 232 -7.45 -6.87 2.19
N LEU A 233 -8.65 -7.22 1.70
CA LEU A 233 -9.45 -6.40 0.80
C LEU A 233 -9.85 -5.05 1.42
N TYR A 234 -10.24 -5.04 2.70
CA TYR A 234 -10.46 -3.79 3.44
C TYR A 234 -9.19 -2.94 3.49
N ALA A 235 -8.03 -3.53 3.75
CA ALA A 235 -6.76 -2.82 3.77
C ALA A 235 -6.38 -2.25 2.39
N ILE A 236 -6.69 -2.96 1.30
CA ILE A 236 -6.51 -2.50 -0.10
C ILE A 236 -7.41 -1.29 -0.41
N ALA A 237 -8.60 -1.17 0.19
CA ALA A 237 -9.53 -0.07 -0.06
C ALA A 237 -9.35 1.15 0.88
N PHE A 238 -9.15 0.91 2.17
CA PHE A 238 -9.21 1.91 3.24
C PHE A 238 -7.92 2.02 4.09
N GLY A 239 -6.97 1.10 3.92
CA GLY A 239 -5.78 0.98 4.76
C GLY A 239 -5.97 0.06 5.97
N SER A 240 -4.86 -0.46 6.51
CA SER A 240 -4.88 -1.50 7.56
C SER A 240 -5.73 -1.10 8.78
N PRO A 241 -6.78 -1.89 9.13
CA PRO A 241 -7.52 -1.75 10.38
C PRO A 241 -6.86 -2.56 11.51
N TRP A 242 -5.77 -3.28 11.23
CA TRP A 242 -5.29 -4.37 12.08
C TRP A 242 -4.93 -3.97 13.51
N ALA A 243 -4.38 -2.76 13.68
CA ALA A 243 -4.06 -2.20 15.00
C ALA A 243 -5.30 -1.95 15.90
N VAL A 244 -6.52 -2.10 15.38
CA VAL A 244 -7.79 -2.08 16.12
C VAL A 244 -8.36 -3.50 16.29
N LEU A 245 -8.26 -4.36 15.27
CA LEU A 245 -8.88 -5.69 15.24
C LEU A 245 -8.08 -6.78 15.98
N ALA A 246 -6.75 -6.70 15.98
CA ALA A 246 -5.85 -7.76 16.42
C ALA A 246 -6.21 -8.33 17.84
N PRO A 247 -6.60 -9.61 17.96
CA PRO A 247 -7.02 -10.22 19.23
C PRO A 247 -5.93 -10.21 20.30
N TRP A 248 -4.72 -10.65 19.97
CA TRP A 248 -3.56 -10.62 20.87
C TRP A 248 -3.18 -9.21 21.32
N ARG A 249 -3.27 -8.22 20.43
CA ARG A 249 -3.07 -6.81 20.78
C ARG A 249 -4.12 -6.32 21.77
N THR A 250 -5.35 -6.81 21.63
CA THR A 250 -6.47 -6.50 22.53
C THR A 250 -6.26 -7.10 23.92
N LEU A 251 -5.79 -8.35 23.99
CA LEU A 251 -5.44 -9.03 25.23
C LEU A 251 -4.22 -8.41 25.91
N TYR A 252 -3.14 -8.14 25.16
CA TYR A 252 -1.94 -7.48 25.68
C TYR A 252 -2.23 -6.05 26.18
N ASP A 253 -3.03 -5.26 25.45
CA ASP A 253 -3.46 -3.93 25.92
C ASP A 253 -4.29 -4.02 27.22
N ALA A 254 -4.98 -5.13 27.48
CA ALA A 254 -5.71 -5.35 28.73
C ALA A 254 -4.78 -5.76 29.88
N LEU A 255 -3.84 -6.69 29.64
CA LEU A 255 -2.77 -7.02 30.60
C LEU A 255 -2.00 -5.76 31.02
N ARG A 256 -1.59 -4.94 30.06
CA ARG A 256 -0.94 -3.63 30.24
C ARG A 256 -1.79 -2.57 30.97
N GLN A 257 -3.07 -2.83 31.22
CA GLN A 257 -3.95 -2.01 32.06
C GLN A 257 -4.12 -2.57 33.47
N LEU A 258 -4.03 -3.90 33.64
CA LEU A 258 -4.02 -4.57 34.95
C LEU A 258 -2.68 -4.34 35.67
N GLU A 259 -1.56 -4.53 34.97
CA GLU A 259 -0.20 -4.31 35.50
C GLU A 259 0.18 -2.83 35.63
N GLY A 260 -0.62 -1.90 35.07
CA GLY A 260 -0.34 -0.46 35.00
C GLY A 260 0.82 -0.04 34.05
N ALA A 261 1.85 -0.87 33.92
CA ALA A 261 3.08 -0.64 33.15
C ALA A 261 3.11 -1.38 31.79
N GLU A 262 4.14 -1.12 30.97
CA GLU A 262 4.43 -1.93 29.76
C GLU A 262 5.06 -3.26 30.19
N VAL A 263 4.52 -4.38 29.69
CA VAL A 263 4.96 -5.74 30.06
C VAL A 263 5.92 -6.25 28.99
N ALA A 264 7.22 -6.12 29.25
CA ALA A 264 8.29 -6.66 28.43
C ALA A 264 9.38 -7.24 29.34
N LEU A 265 9.75 -8.51 29.14
CA LEU A 265 10.84 -9.15 29.85
C LEU A 265 12.22 -8.87 29.21
N PHE A 266 12.24 -8.54 27.92
CA PHE A 266 13.43 -8.30 27.12
C PHE A 266 13.21 -7.18 26.09
N GLU A 267 14.29 -6.52 25.68
CA GLU A 267 14.26 -5.64 24.51
C GLU A 267 14.15 -6.45 23.21
N TYR A 268 13.47 -5.94 22.19
CA TYR A 268 13.31 -6.64 20.91
C TYR A 268 14.63 -6.58 20.10
N PRO A 269 15.27 -7.72 19.76
CA PRO A 269 16.54 -7.70 19.07
C PRO A 269 16.44 -7.10 17.67
N GLU A 270 17.12 -5.98 17.42
CA GLU A 270 17.12 -5.29 16.12
C GLU A 270 17.45 -6.21 14.93
N ARG A 271 18.35 -7.20 15.16
CA ARG A 271 18.75 -8.22 14.19
C ARG A 271 17.59 -9.07 13.66
N LEU A 272 16.50 -9.23 14.42
CA LEU A 272 15.30 -9.92 13.95
C LEU A 272 14.50 -9.05 12.98
N GLY A 273 14.53 -7.72 13.13
CA GLY A 273 13.81 -6.78 12.26
C GLY A 273 12.38 -7.23 12.02
N ARG A 274 12.01 -7.44 10.75
CA ARG A 274 10.72 -8.00 10.33
C ARG A 274 10.80 -9.42 9.73
N TRP A 275 11.90 -10.14 9.99
CA TRP A 275 12.05 -11.54 9.58
C TRP A 275 11.02 -12.50 10.21
N PRO A 276 10.60 -12.34 11.48
CA PRO A 276 9.51 -13.15 12.04
C PRO A 276 8.18 -12.94 11.32
N ALA A 277 7.87 -11.71 10.87
CA ALA A 277 6.68 -11.43 10.08
C ALA A 277 6.74 -12.05 8.68
N LEU A 278 7.93 -12.13 8.05
CA LEU A 278 8.12 -12.89 6.80
C LEU A 278 7.90 -14.39 7.03
N ALA A 279 8.49 -14.96 8.09
CA ALA A 279 8.33 -16.37 8.41
C ALA A 279 6.85 -16.70 8.70
N GLY A 280 6.16 -15.88 9.50
CA GLY A 280 4.73 -16.01 9.77
C GLY A 280 3.87 -15.90 8.50
N PHE A 281 4.16 -14.95 7.60
CA PHE A 281 3.46 -14.83 6.32
C PHE A 281 3.65 -16.06 5.44
N VAL A 282 4.90 -16.52 5.27
CA VAL A 282 5.24 -17.69 4.46
C VAL A 282 4.63 -18.98 5.04
N VAL A 283 4.64 -19.16 6.35
CA VAL A 283 4.05 -20.35 6.99
C VAL A 283 2.51 -20.31 6.93
N LEU A 284 1.88 -19.19 7.32
CA LEU A 284 0.41 -19.11 7.37
C LEU A 284 -0.21 -19.09 5.97
N VAL A 285 0.21 -18.15 5.12
CA VAL A 285 -0.40 -17.91 3.79
C VAL A 285 0.29 -18.75 2.72
N GLY A 286 1.63 -18.76 2.71
CA GLY A 286 2.40 -19.48 1.69
C GLY A 286 2.26 -21.00 1.74
N VAL A 287 2.16 -21.58 2.94
CA VAL A 287 2.12 -23.03 3.16
C VAL A 287 0.77 -23.50 3.71
N LEU A 288 0.35 -23.06 4.90
CA LEU A 288 -0.83 -23.64 5.55
C LEU A 288 -2.13 -23.35 4.78
N GLU A 289 -2.31 -22.12 4.29
CA GLU A 289 -3.44 -21.73 3.44
C GLU A 289 -3.39 -22.41 2.07
N ASN A 290 -2.31 -22.17 1.29
CA ASN A 290 -2.27 -22.55 -0.12
C ASN A 290 -1.88 -24.02 -0.41
N LEU A 291 -1.23 -24.73 0.52
CA LEU A 291 -0.68 -26.07 0.29
C LEU A 291 -1.22 -27.19 1.19
N THR A 292 -2.15 -26.90 2.09
CA THR A 292 -2.68 -27.90 3.03
C THR A 292 -4.20 -27.90 3.14
N ILE A 293 -4.76 -28.92 3.79
CA ILE A 293 -6.20 -29.04 4.07
C ILE A 293 -6.68 -28.13 5.21
N VAL A 294 -5.80 -27.33 5.84
CA VAL A 294 -6.14 -26.50 7.00
C VAL A 294 -7.36 -25.60 6.76
N PRO A 295 -7.51 -24.90 5.61
CA PRO A 295 -8.67 -24.04 5.37
C PRO A 295 -10.01 -24.77 5.31
N ARG A 296 -10.00 -26.09 5.04
CA ARG A 296 -11.18 -26.96 4.96
C ARG A 296 -11.41 -27.78 6.23
N SER A 297 -10.61 -27.54 7.29
CA SER A 297 -10.65 -28.31 8.54
C SER A 297 -10.86 -27.38 9.74
N PRO A 298 -12.04 -27.38 10.36
CA PRO A 298 -12.34 -26.52 11.51
C PRO A 298 -11.40 -26.71 12.69
N ARG A 299 -11.07 -27.95 13.07
CA ARG A 299 -10.07 -28.27 14.11
C ARG A 299 -8.69 -27.73 13.78
N MET A 300 -8.19 -27.92 12.56
CA MET A 300 -6.85 -27.43 12.19
C MET A 300 -6.82 -25.90 12.09
N THR A 301 -7.89 -25.29 11.56
CA THR A 301 -8.07 -23.84 11.55
C THR A 301 -8.02 -23.26 12.96
N ALA A 302 -8.79 -23.82 13.91
CA ALA A 302 -8.75 -23.37 15.30
C ALA A 302 -7.39 -23.60 15.97
N ALA A 303 -6.72 -24.73 15.71
CA ALA A 303 -5.39 -25.00 16.24
C ALA A 303 -4.33 -24.01 15.73
N VAL A 304 -4.33 -23.69 14.43
CA VAL A 304 -3.42 -22.69 13.83
C VAL A 304 -3.71 -21.28 14.34
N VAL A 305 -4.98 -20.89 14.45
CA VAL A 305 -5.40 -19.57 14.94
C VAL A 305 -5.09 -19.39 16.44
N ALA A 306 -5.35 -20.41 17.26
CA ALA A 306 -5.00 -20.41 18.68
C ALA A 306 -3.47 -20.41 18.88
N GLY A 307 -2.74 -21.23 18.13
CA GLY A 307 -1.27 -21.30 18.18
C GLY A 307 -0.61 -19.98 17.77
N TYR A 308 -1.07 -19.35 16.68
CA TYR A 308 -0.56 -18.03 16.28
C TYR A 308 -0.98 -16.93 17.28
N GLY A 309 -2.19 -16.99 17.82
CA GLY A 309 -2.63 -16.09 18.89
C GLY A 309 -1.77 -16.20 20.16
N ALA A 310 -1.41 -17.42 20.56
CA ALA A 310 -0.50 -17.69 21.68
C ALA A 310 0.94 -17.22 21.39
N LEU A 311 1.46 -17.46 20.19
CA LEU A 311 2.77 -16.96 19.74
C LEU A 311 2.82 -15.42 19.76
N MET A 312 1.76 -14.77 19.28
CA MET A 312 1.66 -13.31 19.28
C MET A 312 1.53 -12.73 20.69
N LEU A 313 0.71 -13.33 21.56
CA LEU A 313 0.56 -12.87 22.95
C LEU A 313 1.82 -13.13 23.79
N GLY A 314 2.40 -14.33 23.70
CA GLY A 314 3.64 -14.71 24.40
C GLY A 314 4.82 -13.83 23.99
N GLY A 315 5.04 -13.64 22.68
CA GLY A 315 6.06 -12.71 22.20
C GLY A 315 5.80 -11.24 22.58
N SER A 316 4.54 -10.86 22.85
CA SER A 316 4.22 -9.54 23.43
C SER A 316 4.61 -9.42 24.89
N VAL A 317 4.51 -10.49 25.68
CA VAL A 317 5.01 -10.51 27.08
C VAL A 317 6.54 -10.52 27.10
N LEU A 318 7.18 -11.19 26.13
CA LEU A 318 8.64 -11.18 26.00
C LEU A 318 9.18 -9.81 25.58
N PHE A 319 8.67 -9.21 24.50
CA PHE A 319 9.27 -8.02 23.85
C PHE A 319 8.33 -6.80 23.76
N GLY A 320 7.29 -6.76 24.59
CA GLY A 320 6.31 -5.68 24.64
C GLY A 320 5.63 -5.38 23.30
N ARG A 321 5.28 -4.11 23.11
CA ARG A 321 4.68 -3.62 21.85
C ARG A 321 5.60 -3.66 20.63
N ALA A 322 6.88 -4.04 20.74
CA ALA A 322 7.75 -4.19 19.58
C ALA A 322 7.39 -5.44 18.77
N TRP A 323 7.15 -6.58 19.44
CA TRP A 323 6.69 -7.81 18.78
C TRP A 323 5.47 -7.58 17.89
N LEU A 324 4.46 -6.88 18.41
CA LEU A 324 3.22 -6.57 17.68
C LEU A 324 3.32 -5.47 16.60
N ARG A 325 4.51 -4.95 16.35
CA ARG A 325 4.80 -4.09 15.19
C ARG A 325 5.65 -4.81 14.15
N GLU A 326 6.64 -5.58 14.61
CA GLU A 326 7.71 -6.10 13.74
C GLU A 326 7.58 -7.60 13.43
N ALA A 327 6.93 -8.40 14.29
CA ALA A 327 6.80 -9.84 14.13
C ALA A 327 5.40 -10.32 13.68
N ASP A 328 4.35 -9.51 13.86
CA ASP A 328 2.99 -9.87 13.43
C ASP A 328 2.86 -9.79 11.89
N ALA A 329 2.81 -10.96 11.25
CA ALA A 329 2.68 -11.13 9.81
C ALA A 329 1.47 -10.37 9.23
N PHE A 330 0.34 -10.36 9.93
CA PHE A 330 -0.86 -9.64 9.50
C PHE A 330 -0.72 -8.13 9.65
N ALA A 331 -0.03 -7.65 10.70
CA ALA A 331 0.27 -6.23 10.87
C ALA A 331 1.13 -5.70 9.70
N VAL A 332 2.14 -6.47 9.29
CA VAL A 332 3.00 -6.14 8.14
C VAL A 332 2.22 -6.27 6.83
N LEU A 333 1.59 -7.42 6.53
CA LEU A 333 0.86 -7.67 5.28
C LEU A 333 -0.24 -6.62 5.02
N TYR A 334 -1.14 -6.40 5.97
CA TYR A 334 -2.20 -5.41 5.81
C TYR A 334 -1.64 -3.98 5.78
N GLY A 335 -0.50 -3.73 6.46
CA GLY A 335 0.25 -2.48 6.36
C GLY A 335 0.84 -2.23 4.96
N LEU A 336 1.32 -3.27 4.29
CA LEU A 336 1.79 -3.24 2.90
C LEU A 336 0.64 -2.98 1.92
N LEU A 337 -0.42 -3.78 1.97
CA LEU A 337 -1.62 -3.62 1.15
C LEU A 337 -2.24 -2.22 1.34
N GLY A 338 -2.25 -1.72 2.57
CA GLY A 338 -2.67 -0.37 2.94
C GLY A 338 -1.84 0.78 2.32
N ARG A 339 -0.70 0.51 1.68
CA ARG A 339 -0.01 1.53 0.87
C ARG A 339 -0.83 1.91 -0.37
N VAL A 340 -1.59 0.98 -0.94
CA VAL A 340 -2.38 1.16 -2.18
C VAL A 340 -3.70 1.91 -1.93
N ALA A 341 -4.24 1.89 -0.70
CA ALA A 341 -5.59 2.35 -0.38
C ALA A 341 -5.96 3.77 -0.88
N PRO A 342 -6.91 3.94 -1.83
CA PRO A 342 -7.29 5.24 -2.36
C PRO A 342 -7.99 6.12 -1.31
N ILE A 343 -8.74 5.51 -0.39
CA ILE A 343 -9.30 6.19 0.79
C ILE A 343 -8.32 5.96 1.96
N ARG A 344 -8.01 7.01 2.72
CA ARG A 344 -7.17 6.89 3.92
C ARG A 344 -7.80 7.59 5.13
N PRO A 345 -7.98 6.90 6.28
CA PRO A 345 -8.26 7.55 7.55
C PRO A 345 -7.02 8.29 8.03
N VAL A 346 -7.15 9.61 8.16
CA VAL A 346 -6.17 10.50 8.79
C VAL A 346 -6.74 10.86 10.16
N ARG A 347 -6.05 10.46 11.24
CA ARG A 347 -6.44 10.84 12.60
C ARG A 347 -6.30 12.36 12.74
N THR A 348 -7.29 13.00 13.35
CA THR A 348 -7.28 14.42 13.69
C THR A 348 -7.28 14.57 15.20
N ASP A 349 -6.66 15.61 15.73
CA ASP A 349 -6.86 16.00 17.12
C ASP A 349 -8.30 16.54 17.30
N PRO A 350 -8.96 16.31 18.45
CA PRO A 350 -8.52 15.59 19.64
C PRO A 350 -8.90 14.08 19.62
N GLY A 351 -8.57 13.36 18.54
CA GLY A 351 -8.78 11.91 18.40
C GLY A 351 -9.91 11.47 17.47
N GLY A 352 -10.37 12.35 16.56
CA GLY A 352 -11.29 12.02 15.47
C GLY A 352 -10.57 11.48 14.23
N TYR A 353 -11.30 11.34 13.12
CA TYR A 353 -10.72 10.96 11.83
C TYR A 353 -11.32 11.76 10.66
N ARG A 354 -10.49 12.05 9.65
CA ARG A 354 -10.88 12.51 8.31
C ARG A 354 -10.58 11.42 7.30
N LEU A 355 -11.58 11.00 6.52
CA LEU A 355 -11.37 10.11 5.38
C LEU A 355 -10.96 10.98 4.18
N ALA A 356 -9.72 10.87 3.75
CA ALA A 356 -9.15 11.66 2.66
C ALA A 356 -8.86 10.78 1.44
N LEU A 357 -9.26 11.23 0.25
CA LEU A 357 -8.88 10.60 -1.02
C LEU A 357 -7.43 10.92 -1.39
N ARG A 358 -6.72 9.90 -1.85
CA ARG A 358 -5.41 9.99 -2.51
C ARG A 358 -5.41 9.10 -3.75
N ALA A 359 -4.52 9.40 -4.69
CA ALA A 359 -4.20 8.45 -5.75
C ALA A 359 -3.60 7.16 -5.15
N PRO A 360 -3.95 5.96 -5.64
CA PRO A 360 -3.56 4.70 -5.00
C PRO A 360 -2.03 4.50 -4.96
N TRP A 361 -1.30 4.97 -5.97
CA TRP A 361 0.17 4.91 -5.99
C TRP A 361 0.86 5.78 -4.91
N ARG A 362 0.20 6.78 -4.30
CA ARG A 362 0.86 7.75 -3.39
C ARG A 362 1.44 7.14 -2.11
N GLY A 363 1.04 5.93 -1.71
CA GLY A 363 1.70 5.23 -0.59
C GLY A 363 2.89 4.38 -1.02
N CYS A 364 2.93 3.99 -2.29
CA CYS A 364 3.91 3.08 -2.87
C CYS A 364 5.20 3.80 -3.31
N THR A 365 5.20 5.13 -3.37
CA THR A 365 6.38 5.96 -3.70
C THR A 365 7.22 6.34 -2.48
N ARG A 366 7.06 5.65 -1.34
CA ARG A 366 7.84 5.85 -0.12
C ARG A 366 8.65 4.59 0.14
N PRO A 367 9.98 4.67 0.32
CA PRO A 367 10.81 3.51 0.62
C PRO A 367 10.29 2.67 1.79
N VAL A 368 10.63 1.39 1.79
CA VAL A 368 10.50 0.54 2.98
C VAL A 368 11.74 0.70 3.86
N ALA A 369 11.61 0.43 5.16
CA ALA A 369 12.69 0.68 6.12
C ALA A 369 13.82 -0.36 6.07
N ASP A 370 13.53 -1.59 5.63
CA ASP A 370 14.46 -2.72 5.74
C ASP A 370 14.23 -3.78 4.65
N VAL A 371 15.21 -4.67 4.51
CA VAL A 371 15.24 -5.73 3.49
C VAL A 371 14.27 -6.88 3.80
N ALA A 372 13.87 -7.10 5.06
CA ALA A 372 12.83 -8.08 5.35
C ALA A 372 11.48 -7.60 4.80
N VAL A 373 11.17 -6.30 4.85
CA VAL A 373 9.97 -5.74 4.20
C VAL A 373 10.04 -5.81 2.67
N VAL A 374 11.23 -5.71 2.07
CA VAL A 374 11.41 -6.03 0.64
C VAL A 374 11.05 -7.50 0.39
N ALA A 375 11.55 -8.43 1.19
CA ALA A 375 11.27 -9.85 1.07
C ALA A 375 9.77 -10.16 1.25
N VAL A 376 9.07 -9.57 2.24
CA VAL A 376 7.61 -9.72 2.40
C VAL A 376 6.87 -9.14 1.20
N THR A 377 7.33 -8.03 0.63
CA THR A 377 6.71 -7.42 -0.55
C THR A 377 6.83 -8.32 -1.79
N VAL A 378 7.99 -8.94 -2.01
CA VAL A 378 8.18 -9.92 -3.09
C VAL A 378 7.40 -11.21 -2.81
N ALA A 379 7.41 -11.68 -1.57
CA ALA A 379 6.65 -12.87 -1.15
C ALA A 379 5.14 -12.69 -1.32
N ALA A 380 4.59 -11.49 -1.10
CA ALA A 380 3.17 -11.20 -1.33
C ALA A 380 2.80 -11.29 -2.83
N VAL A 381 3.64 -10.74 -3.72
CA VAL A 381 3.45 -10.89 -5.18
C VAL A 381 3.57 -12.36 -5.60
N TYR A 382 4.56 -13.07 -5.06
CA TYR A 382 4.80 -14.49 -5.38
C TYR A 382 3.67 -15.40 -4.90
N THR A 383 3.27 -15.33 -3.63
CA THR A 383 2.30 -16.24 -3.01
C THR A 383 0.96 -16.22 -3.71
N VAL A 384 0.52 -15.02 -4.09
CA VAL A 384 -0.72 -14.76 -4.82
C VAL A 384 -0.63 -15.22 -6.29
N SER A 385 0.56 -15.21 -6.90
CA SER A 385 0.80 -15.85 -8.22
C SER A 385 0.78 -17.37 -8.11
N PHE A 386 1.41 -17.91 -7.07
CA PHE A 386 1.59 -19.34 -6.85
C PHE A 386 0.26 -20.03 -6.56
N ASP A 387 -0.61 -19.40 -5.77
CA ASP A 387 -1.98 -19.83 -5.51
C ASP A 387 -2.72 -20.19 -6.81
N GLY A 388 -2.87 -19.20 -7.71
CA GLY A 388 -3.48 -19.40 -9.02
C GLY A 388 -2.73 -20.40 -9.90
N PHE A 389 -1.40 -20.49 -9.78
CA PHE A 389 -0.61 -21.48 -10.51
C PHE A 389 -0.86 -22.92 -10.01
N THR A 390 -1.16 -23.15 -8.72
CA THR A 390 -1.38 -24.50 -8.17
C THR A 390 -2.56 -25.22 -8.83
N SER A 391 -3.55 -24.46 -9.30
CA SER A 391 -4.75 -24.95 -9.97
C SER A 391 -4.51 -25.41 -11.42
N THR A 392 -3.33 -25.16 -11.99
CA THR A 392 -3.02 -25.44 -13.41
C THR A 392 -2.54 -26.88 -13.65
N ILE A 393 -2.82 -27.41 -14.84
CA ILE A 393 -2.28 -28.72 -15.30
C ILE A 393 -0.74 -28.72 -15.27
N GLU A 394 -0.09 -27.60 -15.61
CA GLU A 394 1.36 -27.44 -15.54
C GLU A 394 1.92 -27.67 -14.14
N PHE A 395 1.31 -27.06 -13.11
CA PHE A 395 1.73 -27.29 -11.73
C PHE A 395 1.50 -28.73 -11.29
N GLN A 396 0.37 -29.36 -11.64
CA GLN A 396 0.11 -30.75 -11.28
C GLN A 396 1.11 -31.73 -11.92
N ARG A 397 1.58 -31.44 -13.16
CA ARG A 397 2.69 -32.17 -13.79
C ARG A 397 4.01 -31.96 -13.04
N LEU A 398 4.35 -30.70 -12.71
CA LEU A 398 5.57 -30.35 -11.97
C LEU A 398 5.60 -30.99 -10.57
N LEU A 399 4.48 -30.97 -9.86
CA LEU A 399 4.29 -31.60 -8.56
C LEU A 399 4.38 -33.13 -8.63
N SER A 400 3.89 -33.75 -9.71
CA SER A 400 4.05 -35.20 -9.94
C SER A 400 5.51 -35.58 -10.17
N GLY A 401 6.26 -34.80 -10.97
CA GLY A 401 7.70 -34.98 -11.12
C GLY A 401 8.47 -34.79 -9.81
N ALA A 402 8.13 -33.75 -9.04
CA ALA A 402 8.74 -33.49 -7.74
C ALA A 402 8.43 -34.58 -6.70
N ARG A 403 7.22 -35.16 -6.72
CA ARG A 403 6.86 -36.34 -5.90
C ARG A 403 7.72 -37.56 -6.24
N ASN A 404 7.94 -37.84 -7.53
CA ASN A 404 8.77 -38.96 -7.94
C ASN A 404 10.24 -38.80 -7.53
N ALA A 405 10.74 -37.56 -7.38
CA ALA A 405 12.12 -37.27 -6.98
C ALA A 405 12.33 -37.10 -5.45
N LEU A 406 11.32 -36.60 -4.73
CA LEU A 406 11.39 -36.23 -3.29
C LEU A 406 10.51 -37.09 -2.38
N GLY A 407 9.74 -38.02 -2.95
CA GLY A 407 8.80 -38.88 -2.23
C GLY A 407 7.55 -38.14 -1.76
N ALA A 408 7.48 -37.83 -0.47
CA ALA A 408 6.25 -37.42 0.21
C ALA A 408 5.62 -36.16 -0.39
N GLY A 409 4.32 -36.22 -0.71
CA GLY A 409 3.63 -35.20 -1.50
C GLY A 409 3.60 -33.78 -0.92
N GLY A 410 3.68 -33.65 0.41
CA GLY A 410 3.80 -32.35 1.09
C GLY A 410 5.22 -31.77 1.07
N VAL A 411 6.27 -32.62 1.05
CA VAL A 411 7.65 -32.16 0.87
C VAL A 411 7.80 -31.58 -0.54
N ALA A 412 7.30 -32.31 -1.55
CA ALA A 412 7.34 -31.87 -2.94
C ALA A 412 6.65 -30.51 -3.17
N SER A 413 5.45 -30.28 -2.63
CA SER A 413 4.75 -29.00 -2.81
C SER A 413 5.43 -27.84 -2.08
N VAL A 414 5.90 -28.06 -0.85
CA VAL A 414 6.62 -27.04 -0.06
C VAL A 414 7.98 -26.70 -0.70
N SER A 415 8.71 -27.69 -1.22
CA SER A 415 9.95 -27.47 -1.97
C SER A 415 9.71 -26.64 -3.24
N LEU A 416 8.64 -26.90 -3.99
CA LEU A 416 8.28 -26.11 -5.17
C LEU A 416 7.90 -24.65 -4.82
N TYR A 417 7.20 -24.43 -3.69
CA TYR A 417 6.90 -23.09 -3.18
C TYR A 417 8.20 -22.34 -2.82
N PHE A 418 9.11 -22.95 -2.05
CA PHE A 418 10.36 -22.28 -1.67
C PHE A 418 11.28 -22.03 -2.87
N ALA A 419 11.32 -22.94 -3.85
CA ALA A 419 12.07 -22.75 -5.09
C ALA A 419 11.52 -21.57 -5.93
N GLY A 420 10.19 -21.46 -6.06
CA GLY A 420 9.56 -20.34 -6.76
C GLY A 420 9.72 -19.00 -6.04
N LEU A 421 9.59 -18.99 -4.71
CA LEU A 421 9.83 -17.81 -3.88
C LEU A 421 11.28 -17.31 -4.02
N LEU A 422 12.24 -18.24 -3.96
CA LEU A 422 13.66 -17.93 -4.20
C LEU A 422 13.87 -17.38 -5.62
N GLY A 423 13.24 -17.97 -6.64
CA GLY A 423 13.27 -17.45 -8.01
C GLY A 423 12.76 -16.01 -8.12
N PHE A 424 11.65 -15.68 -7.46
CA PHE A 424 11.10 -14.32 -7.42
C PHE A 424 12.01 -13.33 -6.69
N VAL A 425 12.60 -13.72 -5.55
CA VAL A 425 13.56 -12.90 -4.82
C VAL A 425 14.82 -12.66 -5.66
N CYS A 426 15.36 -13.70 -6.30
CA CYS A 426 16.51 -13.59 -7.20
C CYS A 426 16.21 -12.68 -8.40
N ALA A 427 15.05 -12.82 -9.05
CA ALA A 427 14.63 -11.94 -10.15
C ALA A 427 14.53 -10.47 -9.72
N PHE A 428 13.95 -10.20 -8.54
CA PHE A 428 13.88 -8.84 -8.01
C PHE A 428 15.26 -8.26 -7.67
N VAL A 429 16.18 -9.05 -7.10
CA VAL A 429 17.55 -8.63 -6.79
C VAL A 429 18.39 -8.40 -8.06
N VAL A 430 18.21 -9.23 -9.10
CA VAL A 430 18.84 -9.04 -10.42
C VAL A 430 18.34 -7.74 -11.06
N VAL A 431 17.03 -7.46 -11.01
CA VAL A 431 16.46 -6.22 -11.52
C VAL A 431 16.94 -5.00 -10.72
N ALA A 432 17.02 -5.08 -9.39
CA ALA A 432 17.58 -4.00 -8.56
C ALA A 432 19.06 -3.70 -8.87
N ARG A 433 19.86 -4.73 -9.22
CA ARG A 433 21.24 -4.55 -9.72
C ARG A 433 21.31 -4.04 -11.16
N ALA A 434 20.40 -4.44 -12.03
CA ALA A 434 20.31 -3.88 -13.39
C ALA A 434 19.90 -2.40 -13.36
N MET A 435 19.09 -1.99 -12.39
CA MET A 435 18.75 -0.58 -12.12
C MET A 435 19.95 0.19 -11.53
N GLU A 436 20.76 -0.44 -10.68
CA GLU A 436 22.01 0.12 -10.16
C GLU A 436 23.01 0.41 -11.29
N SER A 437 23.22 -0.54 -12.21
CA SER A 437 24.20 -0.40 -13.31
C SER A 437 23.79 0.59 -14.41
N VAL A 438 22.53 1.05 -14.44
CA VAL A 438 22.05 2.10 -15.37
C VAL A 438 21.71 3.43 -14.70
N ALA A 439 21.98 3.57 -13.40
CA ALA A 439 21.84 4.84 -12.69
C ALA A 439 22.86 5.87 -13.22
N SER A 440 22.46 7.13 -13.35
CA SER A 440 23.33 8.21 -13.84
C SER A 440 24.31 8.74 -12.78
N THR A 441 24.07 8.42 -11.51
CA THR A 441 24.86 8.84 -10.35
C THR A 441 25.11 7.64 -9.43
N GLN A 442 26.20 7.69 -8.65
CA GLN A 442 26.53 6.62 -7.71
C GLN A 442 25.45 6.50 -6.63
N VAL A 443 24.90 5.30 -6.44
CA VAL A 443 23.86 5.02 -5.45
C VAL A 443 24.49 4.63 -4.11
N PRO A 444 24.33 5.42 -3.02
CA PRO A 444 24.79 5.03 -1.70
C PRO A 444 24.09 3.73 -1.26
N GLY A 445 24.84 2.72 -0.84
CA GLY A 445 24.29 1.39 -0.49
C GLY A 445 23.90 0.49 -1.68
N GLY A 446 24.07 0.97 -2.92
CA GLY A 446 23.88 0.19 -4.14
C GLY A 446 22.47 -0.37 -4.35
N TRP A 447 22.35 -1.56 -4.95
CA TRP A 447 21.07 -2.23 -5.22
C TRP A 447 20.15 -2.35 -4.01
N ARG A 448 20.68 -2.36 -2.77
CA ARG A 448 19.85 -2.41 -1.55
C ARG A 448 18.98 -1.17 -1.43
N THR A 449 19.54 0.01 -1.66
CA THR A 449 18.81 1.29 -1.60
C THR A 449 17.76 1.39 -2.70
N ILE A 450 18.07 0.87 -3.90
CA ILE A 450 17.08 0.71 -4.99
C ILE A 450 15.97 -0.26 -4.57
N ALA A 451 16.31 -1.42 -4.01
CA ALA A 451 15.33 -2.40 -3.53
C ALA A 451 14.40 -1.81 -2.46
N LEU A 452 14.94 -1.06 -1.49
CA LEU A 452 14.14 -0.35 -0.47
C LEU A 452 13.19 0.69 -1.10
N ALA A 453 13.66 1.46 -2.09
CA ALA A 453 12.87 2.50 -2.76
C ALA A 453 11.81 1.94 -3.72
N PHE A 454 12.10 0.86 -4.45
CA PHE A 454 11.25 0.34 -5.53
C PHE A 454 10.40 -0.89 -5.16
N ALA A 455 10.75 -1.69 -4.14
CA ALA A 455 9.87 -2.78 -3.67
C ALA A 455 8.42 -2.33 -3.41
N PRO A 456 8.14 -1.20 -2.72
CA PRO A 456 6.75 -0.81 -2.46
C PRO A 456 5.99 -0.42 -3.74
N THR A 457 6.68 -0.22 -4.88
CA THR A 457 6.06 0.12 -6.17
C THR A 457 5.39 -1.07 -6.87
N VAL A 458 5.75 -2.33 -6.53
CA VAL A 458 5.05 -3.53 -7.05
C VAL A 458 3.81 -3.92 -6.22
N LEU A 459 3.60 -3.32 -5.03
CA LEU A 459 2.42 -3.60 -4.19
C LEU A 459 1.05 -3.43 -4.87
N PRO A 460 0.84 -2.48 -5.81
CA PRO A 460 -0.42 -2.38 -6.54
C PRO A 460 -0.73 -3.59 -7.43
N ILE A 461 0.28 -4.37 -7.85
CA ILE A 461 0.10 -5.61 -8.60
C ILE A 461 -0.45 -6.70 -7.67
N ALA A 462 0.22 -6.94 -6.53
CA ALA A 462 -0.24 -7.89 -5.52
C ALA A 462 -1.65 -7.54 -5.03
N ALA A 463 -1.90 -6.27 -4.67
CA ALA A 463 -3.20 -5.80 -4.21
C ALA A 463 -4.31 -5.97 -5.25
N ALA A 464 -4.03 -5.76 -6.54
CA ALA A 464 -5.02 -5.95 -7.59
C ALA A 464 -5.34 -7.43 -7.85
N TYR A 465 -4.32 -8.30 -7.85
CA TYR A 465 -4.51 -9.74 -8.08
C TYR A 465 -5.22 -10.40 -6.87
N GLU A 466 -4.83 -10.01 -5.65
CA GLU A 466 -5.48 -10.41 -4.38
C GLU A 466 -6.95 -9.99 -4.36
N LEU A 467 -7.24 -8.72 -4.69
CA LEU A 467 -8.62 -8.22 -4.80
C LEU A 467 -9.42 -8.97 -5.87
N ALA A 468 -8.84 -9.17 -7.06
CA ALA A 468 -9.52 -9.84 -8.17
C ALA A 468 -9.92 -11.29 -7.79
N HIS A 469 -8.97 -12.11 -7.34
CA HIS A 469 -9.22 -13.52 -7.06
C HIS A 469 -10.12 -13.73 -5.84
N ASN A 470 -9.97 -12.90 -4.80
CA ASN A 470 -10.63 -13.15 -3.53
C ASN A 470 -11.94 -12.39 -3.31
N TYR A 471 -12.28 -11.34 -4.07
CA TYR A 471 -13.58 -10.68 -3.85
C TYR A 471 -14.79 -11.62 -3.97
N PRO A 472 -14.85 -12.61 -4.88
CA PRO A 472 -15.98 -13.53 -4.95
C PRO A 472 -16.05 -14.43 -3.73
N PHE A 473 -14.90 -14.98 -3.32
CA PHE A 473 -14.74 -15.83 -2.14
C PHE A 473 -15.15 -15.09 -0.85
N VAL A 474 -14.68 -13.84 -0.69
CA VAL A 474 -15.01 -12.98 0.45
C VAL A 474 -16.51 -12.66 0.49
N LEU A 475 -17.12 -12.21 -0.61
CA LEU A 475 -18.53 -11.79 -0.60
C LEU A 475 -19.50 -12.96 -0.39
N SER A 476 -19.28 -14.10 -1.06
CA SER A 476 -20.12 -15.30 -0.86
C SER A 476 -20.03 -15.82 0.57
N ASN A 477 -18.82 -15.96 1.12
CA ASN A 477 -18.65 -16.46 2.49
C ASN A 477 -19.03 -15.42 3.55
N LEU A 478 -18.98 -14.12 3.27
CA LEU A 478 -19.51 -13.10 4.16
C LEU A 478 -21.04 -13.20 4.28
N GLY A 479 -21.74 -13.49 3.17
CA GLY A 479 -23.18 -13.79 3.19
C GLY A 479 -23.52 -15.00 4.05
N LEU A 480 -22.74 -16.08 3.93
CA LEU A 480 -22.84 -17.28 4.75
C LEU A 480 -22.52 -17.02 6.24
N PHE A 481 -21.40 -16.36 6.54
CA PHE A 481 -20.98 -16.02 7.90
C PHE A 481 -22.00 -15.15 8.63
N VAL A 482 -22.59 -14.15 7.96
CA VAL A 482 -23.65 -13.32 8.54
C VAL A 482 -24.91 -14.16 8.85
N ALA A 483 -25.29 -15.08 7.98
CA ALA A 483 -26.41 -16.01 8.22
C ALA A 483 -26.13 -17.00 9.37
N GLN A 484 -24.93 -17.56 9.44
CA GLN A 484 -24.48 -18.42 10.56
C GLN A 484 -24.50 -17.68 11.90
N VAL A 485 -23.93 -16.46 11.96
CA VAL A 485 -23.93 -15.62 13.17
C VAL A 485 -25.34 -15.21 13.56
N GLY A 486 -26.17 -14.83 12.59
CA GLY A 486 -27.59 -14.50 12.84
C GLY A 486 -28.33 -15.69 13.43
N THR A 487 -28.22 -16.87 12.81
CA THR A 487 -28.83 -18.12 13.27
C THR A 487 -28.38 -18.50 14.68
N ALA A 488 -27.10 -18.33 15.00
CA ALA A 488 -26.56 -18.60 16.33
C ALA A 488 -27.11 -17.65 17.41
N ILE A 489 -27.46 -16.41 17.05
CA ILE A 489 -28.03 -15.40 17.95
C ILE A 489 -29.54 -15.58 18.12
N THR A 490 -30.29 -15.73 17.02
CA THR A 490 -31.77 -15.82 17.06
C THR A 490 -32.28 -17.23 17.37
N ARG A 491 -31.46 -18.27 17.17
CA ARG A 491 -31.85 -19.69 17.15
C ARG A 491 -32.89 -20.04 16.08
N THR A 492 -33.01 -19.22 15.04
CA THR A 492 -33.84 -19.46 13.85
C THR A 492 -32.93 -19.59 12.63
N ALA A 493 -33.21 -20.52 11.72
CA ALA A 493 -32.49 -20.56 10.44
C ALA A 493 -32.64 -19.22 9.69
N ILE A 494 -31.55 -18.75 9.10
CA ILE A 494 -31.48 -17.56 8.25
C ILE A 494 -30.74 -17.95 6.98
N ASP A 495 -31.31 -17.62 5.81
CA ASP A 495 -30.70 -17.97 4.53
C ASP A 495 -29.48 -17.08 4.20
N PRO A 496 -28.39 -17.64 3.63
CA PRO A 496 -27.23 -16.86 3.18
C PRO A 496 -27.58 -15.81 2.12
N ILE A 497 -27.09 -14.58 2.31
CA ILE A 497 -27.29 -13.49 1.34
C ILE A 497 -26.40 -13.74 0.11
N ALA A 498 -27.02 -14.05 -1.04
CA ALA A 498 -26.33 -14.37 -2.29
C ALA A 498 -25.85 -13.10 -3.04
N GLN A 499 -24.80 -12.45 -2.53
CA GLN A 499 -24.32 -11.11 -2.95
C GLN A 499 -23.89 -10.96 -4.43
N LEU A 500 -23.84 -12.05 -5.20
CA LEU A 500 -23.25 -12.10 -6.56
C LEU A 500 -24.21 -12.62 -7.66
N GLU A 501 -25.47 -12.96 -7.37
CA GLU A 501 -26.39 -13.52 -8.37
C GLU A 501 -26.66 -12.61 -9.58
N TRP A 502 -26.52 -11.30 -9.38
CA TRP A 502 -26.65 -10.27 -10.41
C TRP A 502 -25.44 -10.19 -11.36
N LEU A 503 -24.30 -10.79 -11.01
CA LEU A 503 -23.06 -10.69 -11.76
C LEU A 503 -22.95 -11.83 -12.78
N SER A 504 -23.13 -11.50 -14.07
CA SER A 504 -22.97 -12.47 -15.15
C SER A 504 -21.52 -12.97 -15.28
N VAL A 505 -21.34 -14.18 -15.81
CA VAL A 505 -20.01 -14.79 -16.06
C VAL A 505 -19.10 -13.88 -16.89
N GLY A 506 -19.65 -13.21 -17.91
CA GLY A 506 -18.91 -12.26 -18.74
C GLY A 506 -18.47 -11.02 -17.95
N ALA A 507 -19.39 -10.39 -17.20
CA ALA A 507 -19.08 -9.24 -16.35
C ALA A 507 -18.05 -9.58 -15.26
N PHE A 508 -18.13 -10.79 -14.68
CA PHE A 508 -17.11 -11.33 -13.78
C PHE A 508 -15.76 -11.46 -14.48
N TRP A 509 -15.68 -12.07 -15.67
CA TRP A 509 -14.42 -12.20 -16.40
C TRP A 509 -13.78 -10.84 -16.73
N TYR A 510 -14.57 -9.88 -17.23
CA TYR A 510 -14.07 -8.53 -17.53
C TYR A 510 -13.61 -7.80 -16.27
N SER A 511 -14.25 -8.00 -15.11
CA SER A 511 -13.81 -7.38 -13.85
C SER A 511 -12.42 -7.89 -13.41
N GLN A 512 -12.15 -9.19 -13.57
CA GLN A 512 -10.85 -9.79 -13.26
C GLN A 512 -9.73 -9.15 -14.10
N VAL A 513 -9.91 -9.12 -15.42
CA VAL A 513 -8.93 -8.54 -16.35
C VAL A 513 -8.72 -7.05 -16.08
N LEU A 514 -9.80 -6.29 -15.87
CA LEU A 514 -9.74 -4.85 -15.59
C LEU A 514 -8.99 -4.56 -14.29
N LEU A 515 -9.30 -5.27 -13.20
CA LEU A 515 -8.60 -5.11 -11.92
C LEU A 515 -7.10 -5.39 -12.06
N ILE A 516 -6.73 -6.51 -12.68
CA ILE A 516 -5.33 -6.90 -12.90
C ILE A 516 -4.60 -5.83 -13.73
N VAL A 517 -5.15 -5.38 -14.86
CA VAL A 517 -4.52 -4.35 -15.71
C VAL A 517 -4.41 -3.01 -14.98
N CYS A 518 -5.44 -2.60 -14.23
CA CYS A 518 -5.38 -1.39 -13.40
C CYS A 518 -4.28 -1.47 -12.33
N GLY A 519 -4.07 -2.62 -11.69
CA GLY A 519 -2.98 -2.84 -10.74
C GLY A 519 -1.60 -2.60 -11.34
N HIS A 520 -1.34 -3.17 -12.52
CA HIS A 520 -0.08 -2.97 -13.25
C HIS A 520 0.12 -1.51 -13.69
N VAL A 521 -0.93 -0.85 -14.18
CA VAL A 521 -0.90 0.59 -14.51
C VAL A 521 -0.57 1.45 -13.27
N ILE A 522 -1.17 1.16 -12.12
CA ILE A 522 -0.89 1.88 -10.86
C ILE A 522 0.54 1.61 -10.38
N ALA A 523 1.08 0.41 -10.57
CA ALA A 523 2.47 0.06 -10.24
C ALA A 523 3.49 0.76 -11.15
N VAL A 524 3.26 0.80 -12.47
CA VAL A 524 4.09 1.59 -13.41
C VAL A 524 4.05 3.07 -13.05
N VAL A 525 2.89 3.62 -12.67
CA VAL A 525 2.80 5.00 -12.18
C VAL A 525 3.58 5.18 -10.86
N ALA A 526 3.56 4.21 -9.95
CA ALA A 526 4.33 4.27 -8.70
C ALA A 526 5.86 4.24 -8.96
N ALA A 527 6.32 3.29 -9.77
CA ALA A 527 7.73 3.13 -10.11
C ALA A 527 8.28 4.34 -10.88
N HIS A 528 7.54 4.86 -11.87
CA HIS A 528 7.90 6.08 -12.59
C HIS A 528 8.04 7.29 -11.65
N ARG A 529 7.18 7.39 -10.62
CA ARG A 529 7.24 8.47 -9.64
C ARG A 529 8.42 8.37 -8.67
N VAL A 530 8.90 7.17 -8.36
CA VAL A 530 10.15 6.98 -7.61
C VAL A 530 11.34 7.34 -8.49
N ALA A 531 11.38 6.89 -9.74
CA ALA A 531 12.45 7.19 -10.68
C ALA A 531 12.58 8.71 -10.98
N LEU A 532 11.46 9.42 -11.20
CA LEU A 532 11.43 10.89 -11.37
C LEU A 532 11.85 11.69 -10.13
N ALA A 533 11.84 11.08 -8.95
CA ALA A 533 12.26 11.72 -7.70
C ALA A 533 13.73 11.40 -7.34
N ALA A 534 14.37 10.50 -8.10
CA ALA A 534 15.75 10.08 -7.90
C ALA A 534 16.70 10.52 -9.04
N GLY A 535 16.20 10.61 -10.28
CA GLY A 535 16.97 11.03 -11.45
C GLY A 535 16.89 12.54 -11.72
N GLU A 536 18.04 13.15 -12.02
CA GLU A 536 18.16 14.58 -12.30
C GLU A 536 17.49 15.00 -13.62
N THR A 537 17.51 14.12 -14.63
CA THR A 537 16.87 14.36 -15.93
C THR A 537 15.77 13.34 -16.23
N ALA A 538 14.84 13.69 -17.12
CA ALA A 538 13.85 12.75 -17.65
C ALA A 538 14.50 11.54 -18.36
N ARG A 539 15.73 11.68 -18.90
CA ARG A 539 16.44 10.56 -19.54
C ARG A 539 16.90 9.53 -18.51
N ASP A 540 17.36 10.00 -17.36
CA ASP A 540 17.93 9.14 -16.32
C ASP A 540 16.83 8.48 -15.49
N ALA A 541 15.73 9.20 -15.23
CA ALA A 541 14.50 8.59 -14.71
C ALA A 541 13.96 7.47 -15.63
N ARG A 542 13.98 7.66 -16.96
CA ARG A 542 13.60 6.59 -17.93
C ARG A 542 14.57 5.40 -17.87
N ARG A 543 15.89 5.64 -17.82
CA ARG A 543 16.92 4.59 -17.70
C ARG A 543 16.71 3.75 -16.44
N LEU A 544 16.68 4.40 -15.28
CA LEU A 544 16.50 3.77 -13.98
C LEU A 544 15.19 2.97 -13.90
N HIS A 545 14.12 3.44 -14.53
CA HIS A 545 12.82 2.77 -14.53
C HIS A 545 12.76 1.54 -15.47
N ALA A 546 13.51 1.53 -16.57
CA ALA A 546 13.34 0.55 -17.66
C ALA A 546 13.49 -0.94 -17.26
N PRO A 547 14.49 -1.36 -16.44
CA PRO A 547 14.61 -2.77 -16.03
C PRO A 547 13.39 -3.27 -15.22
N LEU A 548 12.82 -2.40 -14.39
CA LEU A 548 11.63 -2.71 -13.61
C LEU A 548 10.36 -2.73 -14.47
N VAL A 549 10.25 -1.87 -15.49
CA VAL A 549 9.16 -1.95 -16.49
C VAL A 549 9.21 -3.28 -17.23
N ALA A 550 10.40 -3.75 -17.63
CA ALA A 550 10.54 -5.06 -18.27
C ALA A 550 10.07 -6.21 -17.37
N LEU A 551 10.44 -6.19 -16.06
CA LEU A 551 9.93 -7.15 -15.08
C LEU A 551 8.40 -7.05 -14.93
N MET A 552 7.83 -5.85 -14.84
CA MET A 552 6.37 -5.64 -14.73
C MET A 552 5.61 -6.14 -15.97
N ILE A 553 6.15 -5.95 -17.18
CA ILE A 553 5.54 -6.49 -18.42
C ILE A 553 5.62 -8.02 -18.44
N GLY A 554 6.78 -8.60 -18.14
CA GLY A 554 6.95 -10.06 -18.06
C GLY A 554 6.01 -10.70 -17.04
N TYR A 555 5.88 -10.09 -15.86
CA TYR A 555 4.92 -10.50 -14.85
C TYR A 555 3.46 -10.29 -15.31
N THR A 556 3.13 -9.22 -16.05
CA THR A 556 1.77 -9.02 -16.62
C THR A 556 1.39 -10.20 -17.53
N VAL A 557 2.32 -10.65 -18.38
CA VAL A 557 2.12 -11.80 -19.27
C VAL A 557 1.99 -13.09 -18.46
N LEU A 558 2.86 -13.34 -17.47
CA LEU A 558 2.77 -14.50 -16.58
C LEU A 558 1.44 -14.54 -15.79
N SER A 559 1.03 -13.40 -15.23
CA SER A 559 -0.22 -13.19 -14.50
C SER A 559 -1.44 -13.57 -15.33
N LEU A 560 -1.50 -13.14 -16.60
CA LEU A 560 -2.62 -13.47 -17.48
C LEU A 560 -2.52 -14.90 -18.05
N TRP A 561 -1.30 -15.40 -18.26
CA TRP A 561 -1.06 -16.78 -18.66
C TRP A 561 -1.60 -17.76 -17.61
N ILE A 562 -1.30 -17.55 -16.32
CA ILE A 562 -1.86 -18.35 -15.20
C ILE A 562 -3.39 -18.33 -15.24
N VAL A 563 -4.01 -17.15 -15.26
CA VAL A 563 -5.47 -16.97 -15.27
C VAL A 563 -6.15 -17.57 -16.52
N SER A 564 -5.40 -17.75 -17.61
CA SER A 564 -5.88 -18.35 -18.86
C SER A 564 -5.74 -19.87 -18.94
N ARG A 565 -5.05 -20.53 -18.01
CA ARG A 565 -4.81 -21.98 -18.11
C ARG A 565 -6.05 -22.80 -17.77
N PRO A 566 -6.20 -23.99 -18.40
CA PRO A 566 -7.18 -24.97 -17.96
C PRO A 566 -6.88 -25.37 -16.51
N VAL A 567 -7.84 -25.10 -15.65
CA VAL A 567 -7.83 -25.50 -14.24
C VAL A 567 -8.20 -26.98 -14.13
N VAL A 568 -7.48 -27.72 -13.29
CA VAL A 568 -7.89 -29.06 -12.89
C VAL A 568 -9.10 -28.93 -11.96
N ALA A 569 -10.27 -29.41 -12.41
CA ALA A 569 -11.39 -29.65 -11.52
C ALA A 569 -11.00 -30.74 -10.52
N GLY A 570 -11.11 -30.45 -9.22
CA GLY A 570 -10.69 -31.32 -8.12
C GLY A 570 -11.79 -31.61 -7.12
#